data_AF-A0A813BY01-F1
#
_entry.id   AF-A0A813BY01-F1
#
_cell.length_a   1.000
_cell.length_b   1.000
_cell.length_c   1.000
_cell.angle_alpha   90.00
_cell.angle_beta   90.00
_cell.angle_gamma   90.00
#
_symmetry.space_group_name_H-M   'P 1'
#
loop_
_entity.id
_entity.type
_entity.pdbx_description
1 polymer ?
#
loop_
_entity_poly.entity_id
_entity_poly.type
_entity_poly.pdbx_seq_one_letter_code
_entity_poly.pdbx_strand_id
1 'polypeptide(L)'
;RVHFGDRVVQIGKFRLGDVDGKHFSISHSNGKTLVIYRSDSANDPHPVHEGARWDWGLWGKTWPSRNPEMSPMGVSFGDRFIQIGNFRLGDVDGKHFSVAHAGTGKTLMVFQSDGNHGHHHCPADDFTTLGRSMEQCQEMEP
;
A
#
# COMPACT_ATOMS: atom_id res chain seq x y z
N ARG A 1 -18.29 4.37 -4.53
CA ARG A 1 -17.92 5.32 -3.47
C ARG A 1 -16.56 4.94 -2.92
N VAL A 2 -15.74 5.94 -2.63
CA VAL A 2 -14.43 5.79 -1.98
C VAL A 2 -14.59 6.25 -0.53
N HIS A 3 -14.01 5.52 0.41
CA HIS A 3 -13.98 5.89 1.81
C HIS A 3 -12.55 5.81 2.35
N PHE A 4 -12.23 6.70 3.27
CA PHE A 4 -10.94 6.76 3.95
C PHE A 4 -11.15 6.40 5.42
N GLY A 5 -10.33 5.47 5.93
CA GLY A 5 -10.30 5.05 7.33
C GLY A 5 -8.86 5.05 7.86
N ASP A 6 -8.67 4.61 9.10
CA ASP A 6 -7.33 4.54 9.72
C ASP A 6 -6.42 3.65 8.88
N ARG A 7 -5.51 4.30 8.15
CA ARG A 7 -4.54 3.71 7.23
C ARG A 7 -5.17 2.76 6.22
N VAL A 8 -6.38 3.08 5.75
CA VAL A 8 -7.10 2.29 4.75
C VAL A 8 -7.85 3.19 3.77
N VAL A 9 -7.81 2.79 2.50
CA VAL A 9 -8.69 3.28 1.44
C VAL A 9 -9.63 2.15 1.04
N GLN A 10 -10.94 2.39 1.12
CA GLN A 10 -11.97 1.46 0.65
C GLN A 10 -12.56 1.95 -0.67
N ILE A 11 -12.53 1.09 -1.68
CA ILE A 11 -13.15 1.31 -2.98
C ILE A 11 -14.19 0.20 -3.21
N GLY A 12 -15.48 0.55 -3.09
CA GLY A 12 -16.54 -0.45 -3.14
C GLY A 12 -16.37 -1.54 -2.07
N LYS A 13 -16.15 -2.78 -2.51
CA LYS A 13 -15.93 -3.96 -1.63
C LYS A 13 -14.45 -4.27 -1.37
N PHE A 14 -13.54 -3.50 -1.94
CA PHE A 14 -12.11 -3.68 -1.80
C PHE A 14 -11.54 -2.69 -0.79
N ARG A 15 -10.54 -3.12 -0.02
CA ARG A 15 -9.73 -2.28 0.86
C ARG A 15 -8.27 -2.43 0.49
N LEU A 16 -7.57 -1.30 0.48
CA LEU A 16 -6.13 -1.18 0.33
C LEU A 16 -5.59 -0.47 1.57
N GLY A 17 -4.48 -0.91 2.14
CA GLY A 17 -3.95 -0.23 3.32
C GLY A 17 -2.94 -0.99 4.13
N ASP A 18 -2.48 -0.31 5.19
CA ASP A 18 -1.44 -0.75 6.09
C ASP A 18 -2.05 -1.54 7.26
N VAL A 19 -1.68 -2.81 7.38
CA VAL A 19 -2.22 -3.73 8.38
C VAL A 19 -1.53 -3.54 9.73
N ASP A 20 -0.23 -3.28 9.79
CA ASP A 20 0.53 -3.33 11.05
C ASP A 20 1.85 -2.55 11.01
N GLY A 21 2.01 -1.67 10.02
CA GLY A 21 3.26 -1.00 9.71
C GLY A 21 4.25 -1.88 8.97
N LYS A 22 3.93 -3.15 8.69
CA LYS A 22 4.81 -4.13 8.06
C LYS A 22 4.20 -4.83 6.85
N HIS A 23 2.87 -4.85 6.75
CA HIS A 23 2.13 -5.49 5.67
C HIS A 23 1.16 -4.50 5.02
N PHE A 24 1.34 -4.23 3.73
CA PHE A 24 0.31 -3.60 2.91
C PHE A 24 -0.55 -4.67 2.28
N SER A 25 -1.85 -4.48 2.27
CA SER A 25 -2.80 -5.50 1.81
C SER A 25 -3.80 -4.93 0.83
N ILE A 26 -4.12 -5.71 -0.20
CA ILE A 26 -5.34 -5.53 -1.00
C ILE A 26 -6.26 -6.70 -0.65
N SER A 27 -7.45 -6.40 -0.14
CA SER A 27 -8.39 -7.42 0.32
C SER A 27 -9.85 -7.10 -0.02
N HIS A 28 -10.68 -8.12 -0.11
CA HIS A 28 -12.10 -8.01 -0.46
C HIS A 28 -12.99 -8.30 0.75
N SER A 29 -14.20 -7.73 0.76
CA SER A 29 -15.16 -7.82 1.87
C SER A 29 -15.66 -9.23 2.20
N ASN A 30 -15.31 -10.24 1.40
CA ASN A 30 -15.51 -11.66 1.71
C ASN A 30 -14.40 -12.24 2.61
N GLY A 31 -13.48 -11.40 3.10
CA GLY A 31 -12.37 -11.80 3.97
C GLY A 31 -11.15 -12.35 3.22
N LYS A 32 -11.14 -12.31 1.89
CA LYS A 32 -9.98 -12.75 1.10
C LYS A 32 -8.96 -11.62 0.94
N THR A 33 -7.71 -11.94 1.21
CA THR A 33 -6.54 -11.14 0.85
C THR A 33 -6.05 -11.59 -0.52
N LEU A 34 -5.82 -10.62 -1.42
CA LEU A 34 -5.43 -10.86 -2.80
C LEU A 34 -3.90 -10.81 -2.96
N VAL A 35 -3.28 -9.79 -2.35
CA VAL A 35 -1.83 -9.57 -2.37
C VAL A 35 -1.40 -8.90 -1.08
N ILE A 36 -0.18 -9.22 -0.65
CA ILE A 36 0.51 -8.59 0.48
C ILE A 36 1.86 -8.06 0.01
N TYR A 37 2.22 -6.85 0.42
CA TYR A 37 3.57 -6.30 0.31
C TYR A 37 4.17 -6.21 1.71
N ARG A 38 5.33 -6.83 1.92
CA ARG A 38 5.98 -7.01 3.22
C ARG A 38 7.21 -6.11 3.34
N SER A 39 7.30 -5.36 4.43
CA SER A 39 8.49 -4.55 4.77
C SER A 39 9.30 -5.12 5.93
N ASP A 40 8.72 -6.04 6.71
CA ASP A 40 9.40 -6.74 7.80
C ASP A 40 10.53 -7.66 7.34
N SER A 41 10.62 -7.85 6.04
CA SER A 41 11.67 -8.57 5.36
C SER A 41 12.31 -7.66 4.30
N ALA A 42 12.80 -6.49 4.72
CA ALA A 42 13.49 -5.52 3.85
C ALA A 42 14.72 -6.08 3.07
N ASN A 43 15.17 -7.29 3.41
CA ASN A 43 16.23 -8.05 2.74
C ASN A 43 15.75 -9.40 2.16
N ASP A 44 14.46 -9.69 2.20
CA ASP A 44 13.87 -10.90 1.63
C ASP A 44 13.63 -10.69 0.13
N PRO A 45 14.12 -11.59 -0.74
CA PRO A 45 13.98 -11.45 -2.18
C PRO A 45 12.53 -11.54 -2.68
N HIS A 46 11.56 -11.85 -1.83
CA HIS A 46 10.16 -12.01 -2.19
C HIS A 46 9.22 -11.15 -1.32
N PRO A 47 9.35 -9.81 -1.35
CA PRO A 47 8.53 -8.92 -0.53
C PRO A 47 7.05 -8.89 -0.95
N VAL A 48 6.68 -9.54 -2.07
CA VAL A 48 5.32 -9.57 -2.60
C VAL A 48 4.79 -10.99 -2.55
N HIS A 49 3.68 -11.18 -1.85
CA HIS A 49 2.99 -12.46 -1.70
C HIS A 49 1.63 -12.38 -2.38
N GLU A 50 1.57 -12.84 -3.62
CA GLU A 50 0.35 -12.94 -4.41
C GLU A 50 -0.44 -14.23 -4.09
N GLY A 51 -1.73 -14.23 -4.40
CA GLY A 51 -2.60 -15.40 -4.27
C GLY A 51 -3.57 -15.34 -3.09
N ALA A 52 -4.74 -15.91 -3.30
CA ALA A 52 -5.88 -15.82 -2.39
C ALA A 52 -5.60 -16.48 -1.04
N ARG A 53 -5.69 -15.69 0.04
CA ARG A 53 -5.44 -16.12 1.43
C ARG A 53 -6.42 -15.47 2.41
N TRP A 54 -6.35 -15.85 3.68
CA TRP A 54 -7.28 -15.39 4.74
C TRP A 54 -6.58 -14.56 5.84
N ASP A 55 -5.26 -14.50 5.79
CA ASP A 55 -4.42 -13.72 6.69
C ASP A 55 -4.02 -12.38 6.04
N TRP A 56 -3.51 -11.47 6.87
CA TRP A 56 -3.08 -10.11 6.49
C TRP A 56 -4.07 -9.31 5.63
N GLY A 57 -5.38 -9.55 5.78
CA GLY A 57 -6.43 -8.74 5.15
C GLY A 57 -6.83 -7.55 6.02
N LEU A 58 -7.67 -6.66 5.46
CA LEU A 58 -8.22 -5.47 6.14
C LEU A 58 -9.69 -5.65 6.56
N TRP A 59 -10.20 -6.88 6.43
CA TRP A 59 -11.53 -7.31 6.84
C TRP A 59 -11.40 -8.41 7.90
N GLY A 60 -12.09 -8.26 9.03
CA GLY A 60 -12.06 -9.25 10.11
C GLY A 60 -12.14 -8.60 11.51
N LYS A 61 -12.08 -9.43 12.56
CA LYS A 61 -12.22 -8.98 13.96
C LYS A 61 -10.95 -9.13 14.80
N THR A 62 -9.90 -9.71 14.24
CA THR A 62 -8.75 -10.21 15.02
C THR A 62 -7.69 -9.14 15.31
N TRP A 63 -7.63 -8.07 14.52
CA TRP A 63 -6.61 -7.01 14.64
C TRP A 63 -7.26 -5.64 14.50
N PRO A 64 -6.77 -4.58 15.19
CA PRO A 64 -7.34 -3.22 15.08
C PRO A 64 -7.36 -2.67 13.64
N SER A 65 -6.42 -3.11 12.81
CA SER A 65 -6.37 -2.78 11.37
C SER A 65 -7.33 -3.59 10.50
N ARG A 66 -7.91 -4.66 11.04
CA ARG A 66 -9.00 -5.40 10.41
C ARG A 66 -10.30 -4.76 10.86
N ASN A 67 -10.98 -4.10 9.91
CA ASN A 67 -12.08 -3.15 10.18
C ASN A 67 -11.63 -1.88 10.91
N PRO A 68 -10.76 -1.07 10.28
CA PRO A 68 -10.33 0.19 10.86
C PRO A 68 -11.52 1.12 11.07
N GLU A 69 -11.38 2.04 12.01
CA GLU A 69 -12.28 3.17 12.13
C GLU A 69 -12.34 3.92 10.80
N MET A 70 -13.53 4.33 10.37
CA MET A 70 -13.71 5.11 9.15
C MET A 70 -13.45 6.60 9.41
N SER A 71 -12.33 6.88 10.08
CA SER A 71 -11.74 8.19 10.28
C SER A 71 -10.51 8.30 9.38
N PRO A 72 -10.34 9.36 8.56
CA PRO A 72 -9.28 9.46 7.55
C PRO A 72 -7.90 9.74 8.18
N MET A 73 -7.45 8.89 9.10
CA MET A 73 -6.13 8.97 9.71
C MET A 73 -5.13 8.16 8.90
N GLY A 74 -3.90 8.67 8.78
CA GLY A 74 -2.81 7.94 8.13
C GLY A 74 -2.98 7.72 6.63
N VAL A 75 -3.80 8.53 5.94
CA VAL A 75 -3.81 8.63 4.48
C VAL A 75 -3.40 10.05 4.08
N SER A 76 -2.38 10.15 3.24
CA SER A 76 -1.82 11.41 2.75
C SER A 76 -1.50 11.32 1.26
N PHE A 77 -1.29 12.45 0.61
CA PHE A 77 -1.03 12.53 -0.83
C PHE A 77 0.16 13.45 -1.11
N GLY A 78 0.67 13.39 -2.34
CA GLY A 78 1.61 14.37 -2.85
C GLY A 78 1.69 14.25 -4.37
N ASP A 79 2.73 14.79 -4.99
CA ASP A 79 2.87 14.73 -6.46
C ASP A 79 2.94 13.29 -6.96
N ARG A 80 1.82 12.85 -7.55
CA ARG A 80 1.61 11.53 -8.19
C ARG A 80 1.79 10.34 -7.25
N PHE A 81 1.55 10.50 -5.95
CA PHE A 81 1.54 9.38 -5.01
C PHE A 81 0.46 9.51 -3.94
N ILE A 82 0.10 8.36 -3.38
CA ILE A 82 -0.66 8.22 -2.14
C ILE A 82 0.22 7.52 -1.10
N GLN A 83 0.16 7.99 0.14
CA GLN A 83 0.72 7.29 1.28
C GLN A 83 -0.40 6.82 2.20
N ILE A 84 -0.37 5.54 2.56
CA ILE A 84 -1.30 4.89 3.47
C ILE A 84 -0.48 4.21 4.57
N GLY A 85 -0.53 4.74 5.79
CA GLY A 85 0.36 4.36 6.88
C GLY A 85 1.83 4.49 6.47
N ASN A 86 2.57 3.41 6.57
CA ASN A 86 3.97 3.35 6.17
C ASN A 86 4.19 3.01 4.69
N PHE A 87 3.14 2.82 3.89
CA PHE A 87 3.27 2.40 2.50
C PHE A 87 2.95 3.52 1.53
N ARG A 88 3.79 3.69 0.52
CA ARG A 88 3.65 4.70 -0.52
C ARG A 88 3.51 4.05 -1.88
N LEU A 89 2.45 4.42 -2.60
CA LEU A 89 2.15 3.95 -3.94
C LEU A 89 2.11 5.15 -4.88
N GLY A 90 2.79 5.09 -6.01
CA GLY A 90 2.80 6.24 -6.92
C GLY A 90 3.60 6.07 -8.19
N ASP A 91 3.41 7.03 -9.09
CA ASP A 91 4.13 7.18 -10.33
C ASP A 91 5.46 7.94 -10.11
N VAL A 92 6.56 7.27 -10.43
CA VAL A 92 7.92 7.81 -10.27
C VAL A 92 8.24 8.77 -11.41
N ASP A 93 8.10 8.36 -12.67
CA ASP A 93 8.68 9.08 -13.82
C ASP A 93 7.84 8.93 -15.11
N GLY A 94 6.59 8.50 -15.00
CA GLY A 94 5.71 8.18 -16.12
C GLY A 94 5.96 6.79 -16.71
N LYS A 95 6.96 6.04 -16.22
CA LYS A 95 7.32 4.69 -16.68
C LYS A 95 7.29 3.65 -15.58
N HIS A 96 7.49 4.05 -14.32
CA HIS A 96 7.56 3.16 -13.17
C HIS A 96 6.49 3.51 -12.13
N PHE A 97 5.61 2.57 -11.82
CA PHE A 97 4.71 2.64 -10.67
C PHE A 97 5.28 1.82 -9.52
N SER A 98 5.54 2.46 -8.39
CA SER A 98 6.22 1.86 -7.24
C SER A 98 5.27 1.57 -6.08
N VAL A 99 5.50 0.47 -5.36
CA VAL A 99 5.03 0.26 -3.98
C VAL A 99 6.25 0.27 -3.08
N ALA A 100 6.36 1.24 -2.17
CA ALA A 100 7.49 1.44 -1.29
C ALA A 100 7.06 1.52 0.17
N HIS A 101 8.00 1.30 1.09
CA HIS A 101 7.78 1.39 2.53
C HIS A 101 8.62 2.51 3.15
N ALA A 102 7.96 3.54 3.66
CA ALA A 102 8.56 4.75 4.18
C ALA A 102 9.43 4.52 5.43
N GLY A 103 9.06 3.55 6.28
CA GLY A 103 9.82 3.25 7.49
C GLY A 103 11.16 2.54 7.24
N THR A 104 11.29 1.82 6.11
CA THR A 104 12.53 1.10 5.74
C THR A 104 13.28 1.79 4.61
N GLY A 105 12.64 2.72 3.89
CA GLY A 105 13.21 3.37 2.71
C GLY A 105 13.21 2.50 1.46
N LYS A 106 12.67 1.27 1.51
CA LYS A 106 12.77 0.30 0.42
C LYS A 106 11.59 0.34 -0.53
N THR A 107 11.87 0.19 -1.83
CA THR A 107 10.90 -0.12 -2.86
C THR A 107 10.65 -1.62 -2.89
N LEU A 108 9.40 -2.04 -2.65
CA LEU A 108 9.00 -3.44 -2.54
C LEU A 108 8.52 -4.02 -3.87
N MET A 109 8.00 -3.17 -4.76
CA MET A 109 7.48 -3.58 -6.06
C MET A 109 7.56 -2.44 -7.06
N VAL A 110 7.89 -2.77 -8.31
CA VAL A 110 7.84 -1.84 -9.45
C VAL A 110 7.08 -2.48 -10.60
N PHE A 111 6.07 -1.77 -11.09
CA PHE A 111 5.36 -2.08 -12.33
C PHE A 111 5.85 -1.13 -13.42
N GLN A 112 6.23 -1.68 -14.57
CA GLN A 112 6.84 -0.95 -15.66
C GLN A 112 5.82 -0.68 -16.77
N SER A 113 5.99 0.42 -17.51
CA SER A 113 5.12 0.81 -18.62
C SER A 113 5.11 -0.17 -19.79
N ASP A 114 6.10 -1.07 -19.87
CA ASP A 114 6.17 -2.14 -20.87
C ASP A 114 5.36 -3.39 -20.48
N GLY A 115 4.69 -3.37 -19.31
CA GLY A 115 3.89 -4.47 -18.79
C GLY A 115 4.66 -5.45 -17.90
N ASN A 116 5.98 -5.31 -17.77
CA ASN A 116 6.78 -6.12 -16.86
C ASN A 116 6.67 -5.63 -15.42
N HIS A 117 6.98 -6.51 -14.47
CA HIS A 117 7.01 -6.15 -13.07
C HIS A 117 8.14 -6.85 -12.33
N GLY A 118 8.84 -6.09 -11.48
CA GLY A 118 10.16 -6.47 -10.97
C GLY A 118 10.10 -7.33 -9.71
N HIS A 119 9.78 -8.62 -9.83
CA HIS A 119 9.95 -9.57 -8.72
C HIS A 119 11.41 -9.90 -8.42
N HIS A 120 12.33 -9.74 -9.38
CA HIS A 120 13.71 -10.23 -9.28
C HIS A 120 14.75 -9.21 -8.77
N HIS A 121 14.36 -7.95 -8.56
CA HIS A 121 15.27 -6.87 -8.11
C HIS A 121 14.75 -6.09 -6.89
N CYS A 122 13.65 -6.53 -6.26
CA CYS A 122 13.11 -5.91 -5.06
C CYS A 122 13.37 -6.80 -3.83
N PRO A 123 13.66 -6.22 -2.65
CA PRO A 123 13.59 -4.80 -2.29
C PRO A 123 14.75 -3.96 -2.83
N ALA A 124 14.46 -2.80 -3.40
CA ALA A 124 15.45 -1.89 -4.01
C ALA A 124 15.51 -0.53 -3.30
N ASP A 125 16.58 0.22 -3.57
CA ASP A 125 16.79 1.61 -3.08
C ASP A 125 16.44 2.67 -4.14
N ASP A 126 15.96 2.26 -5.32
CA ASP A 126 15.61 3.10 -6.46
C ASP A 126 14.10 3.01 -6.79
N PHE A 127 13.69 3.70 -7.87
CA PHE A 127 12.31 3.76 -8.37
C PHE A 127 11.26 4.03 -7.29
N THR A 128 11.44 5.13 -6.56
CA THR A 128 10.57 5.50 -5.44
C THR A 128 10.10 6.94 -5.52
N THR A 129 8.93 7.20 -4.94
CA THR A 129 8.42 8.54 -4.68
C THR A 129 8.69 8.99 -3.25
N LEU A 130 9.41 8.19 -2.44
CA LEU A 130 9.88 8.60 -1.12
C LEU A 130 10.74 9.87 -1.23
N GLY A 131 10.65 10.75 -0.22
CA GLY A 131 11.34 12.05 -0.22
C GLY A 131 10.60 13.19 -0.93
N ARG A 132 9.57 12.91 -1.75
CA ARG A 132 8.67 13.96 -2.28
C ARG A 132 7.82 14.59 -1.17
N SER A 133 7.48 15.86 -1.35
CA SER A 133 6.59 16.61 -0.44
C SER A 133 5.25 15.91 -0.29
N MET A 134 4.69 16.01 0.91
CA MET A 134 3.44 15.36 1.30
C MET A 134 2.49 16.38 1.90
N GLU A 135 1.23 16.25 1.54
CA GLU A 135 0.10 16.97 2.10
C GLU A 135 -0.84 15.97 2.77
N GLN A 136 -1.44 16.35 3.90
CA GLN A 136 -2.46 15.53 4.54
C GLN A 136 -3.75 15.58 3.72
N CYS A 137 -4.58 14.54 3.83
CA CYS A 137 -5.87 14.42 3.17
C CYS A 137 -6.67 15.73 3.26
N GLN A 138 -6.86 16.42 2.14
CA GLN A 138 -7.90 17.45 2.01
C GLN A 138 -9.20 16.72 1.69
N GLU A 139 -10.28 17.01 2.43
CA GLU A 139 -11.61 16.68 1.94
C GLU A 139 -11.75 17.32 0.56
N MET A 140 -12.09 16.53 -0.46
CA MET A 140 -12.46 17.11 -1.74
C MET A 140 -13.74 17.90 -1.47
N GLU A 141 -13.61 19.22 -1.38
CA GLU A 141 -14.77 20.12 -1.45
C GLU A 141 -15.56 19.76 -2.72
N PRO A 142 -16.91 19.72 -2.63
CA PRO A 142 -17.79 19.15 -3.64
C PRO A 142 -17.69 19.80 -5.03
#